data_AF-X1RIA0-F1
#
_entry.id   AF-X1RIA0-F1
#
_cell.length_a   1.000
_cell.length_b   1.000
_cell.length_c   1.000
_cell.angle_alpha   90.00
_cell.angle_beta   90.00
_cell.angle_gamma   90.00
#
_symmetry.space_group_name_H-M   'P 1'
#
loop_
_entity.id
_entity.type
_entity.pdbx_description
1 polymer ?
#
loop_
_entity_poly.entity_id
_entity_poly.type
_entity_poly.pdbx_seq_one_letter_code
_entity_poly.pdbx_strand_id
1 'polypeptide(L)'
;DVVVEEFVKGVKRCFPHALLQWEDFGKNNALRVLNRYRERTCSFNDDMQGTGAVTLAVIHSAVYGKNEKLKDQQYVIFGFGQAGYGIASTLIQGMIEEGLSISEAKERIYPIDKDGLILEGMSLNEYQKSFMRKQDVVSGWKLRQEGRVTLFDTVLNARASVIIGVSGVKDAFGEDVLSQMAKNTAIPIILILSNPTKKSECTPEQIIKATKGRCMIATGSPFPPVKINNVEKKVSQCNNMYIFPGVGLGAIISMTSKITNEMFIAAAKALASLVSSQDASQGLLLPDIKEIRKV
;
A
#
# COMPACT_ATOMS: atom_id res chain seq x y z
N ASP A 1 19.03 -3.99 19.72
CA ASP A 1 18.94 -2.58 20.17
C ASP A 1 20.28 -1.92 20.41
N VAL A 2 21.12 -2.44 21.31
CA VAL A 2 22.46 -1.87 21.58
C VAL A 2 23.28 -1.69 20.30
N VAL A 3 23.35 -2.71 19.45
CA VAL A 3 24.07 -2.65 18.17
C VAL A 3 23.56 -1.53 17.26
N VAL A 4 22.23 -1.38 17.13
CA VAL A 4 21.63 -0.34 16.27
C VAL A 4 21.90 1.05 16.85
N GLU A 5 21.83 1.20 18.17
CA GLU A 5 22.11 2.46 18.84
C GLU A 5 23.57 2.90 18.66
N GLU A 6 24.53 1.99 18.83
CA GLU A 6 25.95 2.28 18.61
C GLU A 6 26.27 2.57 17.13
N PHE A 7 25.60 1.86 16.20
CA PHE A 7 25.68 2.19 14.78
C PHE A 7 25.21 3.62 14.50
N VAL A 8 24.02 4.01 14.97
CA VAL A 8 23.49 5.36 14.76
C VAL A 8 24.41 6.42 15.35
N LYS A 9 24.91 6.23 16.57
CA LYS A 9 25.88 7.15 17.19
C LYS A 9 27.16 7.27 16.37
N GLY A 10 27.69 6.13 15.89
CA GLY A 10 28.87 6.08 15.04
C GLY A 10 28.68 6.86 13.74
N VAL A 11 27.56 6.63 13.03
CA VAL A 11 27.23 7.35 11.80
C VAL A 11 27.09 8.85 12.07
N LYS A 12 26.34 9.26 13.09
CA LYS A 12 26.18 10.70 13.38
C LYS A 12 27.49 11.39 13.76
N ARG A 13 28.42 10.67 14.39
CA ARG A 13 29.75 11.20 14.74
C ARG A 13 30.64 11.38 13.50
N CYS A 14 30.64 10.40 12.60
CA CYS A 14 31.51 10.42 11.41
C CYS A 14 30.90 11.20 10.23
N PHE A 15 29.57 11.18 10.12
CA PHE A 15 28.78 11.75 9.01
C PHE A 15 27.53 12.47 9.57
N PRO A 16 27.66 13.68 10.14
CA PRO A 16 26.57 14.37 10.84
C PRO A 16 25.32 14.64 10.00
N HIS A 17 25.47 14.72 8.67
CA HIS A 17 24.41 15.00 7.71
C HIS A 17 23.96 13.74 6.93
N ALA A 18 24.35 12.54 7.37
CA ALA A 18 23.94 11.32 6.70
C ALA A 18 22.43 11.08 6.81
N LEU A 19 21.84 10.70 5.68
CA LEU A 19 20.50 10.12 5.61
C LEU A 19 20.60 8.62 5.88
N LEU A 20 19.82 8.12 6.84
CA LEU A 20 19.74 6.69 7.15
C LEU A 20 18.44 6.09 6.61
N GLN A 21 18.57 5.22 5.61
CA GLN A 21 17.46 4.37 5.15
C GLN A 21 17.48 3.04 5.90
N TRP A 22 16.38 2.71 6.57
CA TRP A 22 16.15 1.41 7.20
C TRP A 22 15.50 0.47 6.19
N GLU A 23 16.14 -0.66 5.91
CA GLU A 23 15.71 -1.66 4.93
C GLU A 23 15.65 -3.05 5.57
N ASP A 24 14.67 -3.86 5.20
CA ASP A 24 14.60 -5.30 5.50
C ASP A 24 14.68 -5.64 7.01
N PHE A 25 14.31 -4.71 7.89
CA PHE A 25 14.14 -5.00 9.30
C PHE A 25 12.93 -5.91 9.50
N GLY A 26 13.01 -6.93 10.35
CA GLY A 26 11.85 -7.78 10.66
C GLY A 26 10.66 -6.98 11.20
N LYS A 27 9.43 -7.46 10.99
CA LYS A 27 8.17 -6.74 11.28
C LYS A 27 8.03 -6.18 12.71
N ASN A 28 8.57 -6.88 13.71
CA ASN A 28 8.53 -6.42 15.11
C ASN A 28 9.57 -5.33 15.41
N ASN A 29 10.56 -5.15 14.54
CA ASN A 29 11.65 -4.21 14.70
C ASN A 29 11.46 -2.95 13.87
N ALA A 30 10.97 -3.06 12.63
CA ALA A 30 10.96 -1.94 11.69
C ALA A 30 10.21 -0.70 12.21
N LEU A 31 8.95 -0.86 12.66
CA LEU A 31 8.20 0.28 13.23
C LEU A 31 8.87 0.83 14.49
N ARG A 32 9.41 -0.05 15.33
CA ARG A 32 10.08 0.33 16.58
C ARG A 32 11.38 1.12 16.31
N VAL A 33 12.18 0.67 15.35
CA VAL A 33 13.41 1.34 14.88
C VAL A 33 13.04 2.69 14.25
N LEU A 34 12.07 2.70 13.33
CA LEU A 34 11.57 3.92 12.71
C LEU A 34 11.12 4.94 13.76
N ASN A 35 10.23 4.56 14.68
CA ASN A 35 9.72 5.47 15.71
C ASN A 35 10.81 5.95 16.67
N ARG A 36 11.79 5.09 16.99
CA ARG A 36 12.92 5.47 17.86
C ARG A 36 13.82 6.51 17.21
N TYR A 37 14.07 6.42 15.90
CA TYR A 37 15.10 7.24 15.24
C TYR A 37 14.58 8.39 14.38
N ARG A 38 13.30 8.38 13.98
CA ARG A 38 12.71 9.45 13.14
C ARG A 38 12.76 10.86 13.74
N GLU A 39 12.81 10.97 15.07
CA GLU A 39 12.98 12.25 15.78
C GLU A 39 14.43 12.55 16.18
N ARG A 40 15.34 11.58 15.99
CA ARG A 40 16.73 11.66 16.47
C ARG A 40 17.74 11.81 15.35
N THR A 41 17.40 11.41 14.13
CA THR A 41 18.29 11.47 12.96
C THR A 41 17.47 11.52 11.68
N CYS A 42 18.04 12.10 10.63
CA CYS A 42 17.46 12.10 9.30
C CYS A 42 17.38 10.65 8.81
N SER A 43 16.19 10.04 8.92
CA SER A 43 16.00 8.63 8.59
C SER A 43 14.57 8.33 8.19
N PHE A 44 14.40 7.25 7.43
CA PHE A 44 13.12 6.69 7.03
C PHE A 44 13.24 5.18 6.85
N ASN A 45 12.11 4.47 6.79
CA ASN A 45 12.08 3.05 6.43
C ASN A 45 11.36 2.87 5.10
N ASP A 46 12.01 2.23 4.13
CA ASP A 46 11.48 2.16 2.77
C ASP A 46 10.34 1.12 2.61
N ASP A 47 10.44 -0.01 3.31
CA ASP A 47 9.41 -1.05 3.38
C ASP A 47 8.06 -0.53 3.92
N MET A 48 8.09 0.55 4.71
CA MET A 48 6.91 1.18 5.30
C MET A 48 6.54 2.46 4.56
N GLN A 49 7.43 3.45 4.56
CA GLN A 49 7.12 4.80 4.06
C GLN A 49 7.22 4.87 2.53
N GLY A 50 8.25 4.28 1.93
CA GLY A 50 8.39 4.22 0.47
C GLY A 50 7.31 3.37 -0.18
N THR A 51 7.07 2.17 0.35
CA THR A 51 5.97 1.29 -0.11
C THR A 51 4.61 1.94 0.06
N GLY A 52 4.37 2.62 1.19
CA GLY A 52 3.13 3.38 1.40
C GLY A 52 2.95 4.50 0.37
N ALA A 53 4.02 5.25 0.08
CA ALA A 53 3.99 6.38 -0.86
C ALA A 53 3.75 5.93 -2.31
N VAL A 54 4.46 4.92 -2.80
CA VAL A 54 4.22 4.42 -4.18
C VAL A 54 2.82 3.81 -4.32
N THR A 55 2.33 3.13 -3.28
CA THR A 55 0.97 2.58 -3.27
C THR A 55 -0.07 3.70 -3.31
N LEU A 56 0.12 4.76 -2.52
CA LEU A 56 -0.73 5.94 -2.57
C LEU A 56 -0.71 6.59 -3.97
N ALA A 57 0.47 6.73 -4.60
CA ALA A 57 0.58 7.30 -5.94
C ALA A 57 -0.21 6.49 -6.98
N VAL A 58 -0.07 5.16 -6.97
CA VAL A 58 -0.82 4.25 -7.85
C VAL A 58 -2.33 4.39 -7.64
N ILE A 59 -2.77 4.43 -6.39
CA ILE A 59 -4.20 4.56 -6.06
C ILE A 59 -4.71 5.94 -6.46
N HIS A 60 -3.93 7.01 -6.26
CA HIS A 60 -4.27 8.35 -6.73
C HIS A 60 -4.48 8.39 -8.24
N SER A 61 -3.53 7.84 -9.01
CA SER A 61 -3.68 7.71 -10.47
C SER A 61 -4.94 6.92 -10.82
N ALA A 62 -5.18 5.79 -10.15
CA ALA A 62 -6.33 4.93 -10.43
C ALA A 62 -7.68 5.61 -10.16
N VAL A 63 -7.84 6.30 -9.02
CA VAL A 63 -9.08 7.03 -8.73
C VAL A 63 -9.25 8.23 -9.65
N TYR A 64 -8.16 8.92 -10.02
CA TYR A 64 -8.18 10.01 -10.98
C TYR A 64 -8.63 9.55 -12.37
N GLY A 65 -8.07 8.44 -12.89
CA GLY A 65 -8.48 7.84 -14.15
C GLY A 65 -9.92 7.31 -14.15
N LYS A 66 -10.50 7.06 -12.97
CA LYS A 66 -11.90 6.68 -12.78
C LYS A 66 -12.84 7.86 -12.48
N ASN A 67 -12.33 9.08 -12.36
CA ASN A 67 -13.07 10.25 -11.87
C ASN A 67 -13.75 10.00 -10.49
N GLU A 68 -13.04 9.30 -9.61
CA GLU A 68 -13.44 9.03 -8.23
C GLU A 68 -12.43 9.69 -7.27
N LYS A 69 -12.73 9.67 -5.97
CA LYS A 69 -11.86 10.25 -4.93
C LYS A 69 -11.29 9.15 -4.03
N LEU A 70 -10.14 9.41 -3.43
CA LEU A 70 -9.49 8.51 -2.48
C LEU A 70 -10.40 8.28 -1.27
N LYS A 71 -10.96 9.37 -0.73
CA LYS A 71 -11.83 9.32 0.46
C LYS A 71 -13.15 8.60 0.27
N ASP A 72 -13.55 8.25 -0.95
CA ASP A 72 -14.82 7.59 -1.25
C ASP A 72 -14.68 6.07 -1.40
N GLN A 73 -13.44 5.55 -1.38
CA GLN A 73 -13.16 4.13 -1.53
C GLN A 73 -13.32 3.33 -0.23
N GLN A 74 -13.37 2.00 -0.37
CA GLN A 74 -13.29 1.02 0.71
C GLN A 74 -12.09 0.10 0.45
N TYR A 75 -11.12 0.11 1.36
CA TYR A 75 -9.82 -0.53 1.21
C TYR A 75 -9.74 -1.82 2.02
N VAL A 76 -9.41 -2.93 1.36
CA VAL A 76 -9.00 -4.17 2.03
C VAL A 76 -7.49 -4.34 1.87
N ILE A 77 -6.78 -4.44 2.99
CA ILE A 77 -5.33 -4.68 3.00
C ILE A 77 -5.09 -6.10 3.51
N PHE A 78 -4.68 -7.00 2.61
CA PHE A 78 -4.41 -8.39 2.92
C PHE A 78 -2.91 -8.61 3.18
N GLY A 79 -2.56 -8.77 4.46
CA GLY A 79 -1.18 -8.83 4.95
C GLY A 79 -0.83 -7.60 5.78
N PHE A 80 -1.25 -7.57 7.04
CA PHE A 80 -0.98 -6.42 7.92
C PHE A 80 0.38 -6.55 8.65
N GLY A 81 1.45 -6.55 7.86
CA GLY A 81 2.84 -6.43 8.31
C GLY A 81 3.38 -5.00 8.19
N GLN A 82 4.66 -4.86 7.85
CA GLN A 82 5.30 -3.54 7.66
C GLN A 82 4.69 -2.77 6.49
N ALA A 83 4.67 -3.39 5.31
CA ALA A 83 4.07 -2.81 4.10
C ALA A 83 2.59 -2.49 4.34
N GLY A 84 1.81 -3.42 4.90
CA GLY A 84 0.39 -3.18 5.20
C GLY A 84 0.17 -2.00 6.15
N TYR A 85 0.95 -1.89 7.23
CA TYR A 85 0.90 -0.74 8.14
C TYR A 85 1.30 0.56 7.44
N GLY A 86 2.38 0.54 6.66
CA GLY A 86 2.89 1.69 5.92
C GLY A 86 1.86 2.23 4.92
N ILE A 87 1.29 1.33 4.11
CA ILE A 87 0.22 1.64 3.15
C ILE A 87 -1.01 2.22 3.86
N ALA A 88 -1.47 1.58 4.94
CA ALA A 88 -2.64 2.07 5.67
C ALA A 88 -2.40 3.47 6.29
N SER A 89 -1.21 3.69 6.85
CA SER A 89 -0.84 4.99 7.43
C SER A 89 -0.79 6.09 6.36
N THR A 90 -0.22 5.80 5.19
CA THR A 90 -0.13 6.76 4.08
C THR A 90 -1.50 7.03 3.45
N LEU A 91 -2.36 6.02 3.31
CA LEU A 91 -3.73 6.18 2.83
C LEU A 91 -4.57 7.08 3.75
N ILE A 92 -4.43 6.92 5.08
CA ILE A 92 -5.10 7.81 6.04
C ILE A 92 -4.72 9.26 5.79
N GLN A 93 -3.43 9.55 5.64
CA GLN A 93 -2.96 10.92 5.39
C GLN A 93 -3.50 11.48 4.07
N GLY A 94 -3.49 10.68 2.99
CA GLY A 94 -4.09 11.10 1.72
C GLY A 94 -5.58 11.40 1.84
N MET A 95 -6.33 10.58 2.59
CA MET A 95 -7.77 10.81 2.80
C MET A 95 -8.06 12.04 3.68
N ILE A 96 -7.18 12.34 4.62
CA ILE A 96 -7.27 13.56 5.44
C ILE A 96 -7.10 14.82 4.59
N GLU A 97 -6.18 14.80 3.63
CA GLU A 97 -6.02 15.92 2.68
C GLU A 97 -7.26 16.11 1.78
N GLU A 98 -8.06 15.08 1.57
CA GLU A 98 -9.37 15.19 0.91
C GLU A 98 -10.53 15.56 1.85
N GLY A 99 -10.22 15.83 3.12
CA GLY A 99 -11.13 16.41 4.12
C GLY A 99 -11.76 15.42 5.09
N LEU A 100 -11.30 14.16 5.17
CA LEU A 100 -11.73 13.25 6.23
C LEU A 100 -11.01 13.54 7.55
N SER A 101 -11.67 13.24 8.66
CA SER A 101 -11.01 13.07 9.95
C SER A 101 -10.19 11.76 9.97
N ILE A 102 -9.26 11.65 10.93
CA ILE A 102 -8.51 10.40 11.15
C ILE A 102 -9.46 9.21 11.40
N SER A 103 -10.56 9.43 12.13
CA SER A 103 -11.53 8.36 12.45
C SER A 103 -12.23 7.87 11.19
N GLU A 104 -12.78 8.79 10.39
CA GLU A 104 -13.46 8.46 9.13
C GLU A 104 -12.50 7.78 8.13
N ALA A 105 -11.26 8.25 8.04
CA ALA A 105 -10.24 7.64 7.20
C ALA A 105 -9.91 6.20 7.64
N LYS A 106 -9.77 5.95 8.95
CA LYS A 106 -9.60 4.59 9.49
C LYS A 106 -10.81 3.69 9.22
N GLU A 107 -12.01 4.26 9.17
CA GLU A 107 -13.23 3.52 8.85
C GLU A 107 -13.31 2.98 7.44
N ARG A 108 -12.51 3.52 6.52
CA ARG A 108 -12.40 3.04 5.14
C ARG A 108 -11.42 1.88 4.96
N ILE A 109 -10.63 1.54 5.99
CA ILE A 109 -9.56 0.55 5.88
C ILE A 109 -9.93 -0.70 6.67
N TYR A 110 -9.87 -1.85 6.00
CA TYR A 110 -10.13 -3.18 6.55
C TYR A 110 -8.84 -4.01 6.49
N PRO A 111 -8.04 -4.00 7.56
CA PRO A 111 -6.77 -4.70 7.60
C PRO A 111 -6.94 -6.17 7.98
N ILE A 112 -6.37 -7.07 7.19
CA ILE A 112 -6.43 -8.52 7.38
C ILE A 112 -5.01 -9.05 7.58
N ASP A 113 -4.84 -9.92 8.58
CA ASP A 113 -3.59 -10.66 8.80
C ASP A 113 -3.91 -12.16 8.93
N LYS A 114 -2.93 -12.97 9.33
CA LYS A 114 -3.01 -14.43 9.42
C LYS A 114 -4.27 -14.96 10.12
N ASP A 115 -4.82 -14.24 11.10
CA ASP A 115 -5.97 -14.68 11.90
C ASP A 115 -7.31 -14.14 11.38
N GLY A 116 -7.33 -13.39 10.27
CA GLY A 116 -8.52 -12.76 9.69
C GLY A 116 -8.49 -11.24 9.78
N LEU A 117 -9.65 -10.61 9.59
CA LEU A 117 -9.83 -9.16 9.81
C LEU A 117 -9.39 -8.80 11.24
N ILE A 118 -8.55 -7.78 11.37
CA ILE A 118 -8.05 -7.32 12.67
C ILE A 118 -9.18 -6.60 13.40
N LEU A 119 -9.68 -7.24 14.45
CA LEU A 119 -10.79 -6.79 15.27
C LEU A 119 -10.36 -6.54 16.72
N GLU A 120 -11.10 -5.67 17.41
CA GLU A 120 -11.01 -5.50 18.86
C GLU A 120 -11.18 -6.84 19.59
N GLY A 121 -10.42 -7.06 20.66
CA GLY A 121 -10.44 -8.29 21.45
C GLY A 121 -9.54 -9.42 20.93
N MET A 122 -8.91 -9.27 19.75
CA MET A 122 -7.87 -10.19 19.28
C MET A 122 -6.53 -9.95 20.01
N SER A 123 -5.66 -10.97 20.03
CA SER A 123 -4.27 -10.83 20.48
C SER A 123 -3.42 -10.16 19.39
N LEU A 124 -3.25 -8.84 19.49
CA LEU A 124 -2.63 -8.01 18.45
C LEU A 124 -1.25 -7.49 18.84
N ASN A 125 -0.37 -7.34 17.84
CA ASN A 125 0.85 -6.56 18.00
C ASN A 125 0.52 -5.07 18.18
N GLU A 126 1.38 -4.30 18.84
CA GLU A 126 1.16 -2.87 19.10
C GLU A 126 0.81 -2.06 17.83
N TYR A 127 1.49 -2.34 16.72
CA TYR A 127 1.27 -1.65 15.46
C TYR A 127 -0.10 -1.96 14.82
N GLN A 128 -0.72 -3.08 15.18
CA GLN A 128 -2.03 -3.50 14.65
C GLN A 128 -3.17 -2.82 15.42
N LYS A 129 -2.97 -2.53 16.71
CA LYS A 129 -3.99 -1.93 17.59
C LYS A 129 -4.51 -0.59 17.06
N SER A 130 -3.67 0.21 16.40
CA SER A 130 -4.10 1.50 15.86
C SER A 130 -5.04 1.41 14.66
N PHE A 131 -5.22 0.22 14.08
CA PHE A 131 -6.03 -0.05 12.88
C PHE A 131 -7.12 -1.09 13.09
N MET A 132 -7.27 -1.62 14.32
CA MET A 132 -8.31 -2.61 14.60
C MET A 132 -9.71 -2.04 14.33
N ARG A 133 -10.59 -2.89 13.78
CA ARG A 133 -12.01 -2.57 13.61
C ARG A 133 -12.76 -2.95 14.88
N LYS A 134 -13.82 -2.22 15.19
CA LYS A 134 -14.73 -2.57 16.28
C LYS A 134 -15.49 -3.86 15.95
N GLN A 135 -15.87 -4.61 16.98
CA GLN A 135 -16.64 -5.86 16.82
C GLN A 135 -18.04 -5.63 16.25
N ASP A 136 -18.65 -4.48 16.56
CA ASP A 136 -19.99 -4.11 16.06
C ASP A 136 -20.05 -4.03 14.53
N VAL A 137 -18.96 -3.64 13.87
CA VAL A 137 -18.81 -3.55 12.39
C VAL A 137 -19.14 -4.88 11.71
N VAL A 138 -18.86 -6.01 12.36
CA VAL A 138 -19.02 -7.36 11.78
C VAL A 138 -20.21 -8.13 12.33
N SER A 139 -20.96 -7.56 13.28
CA SER A 139 -22.03 -8.23 14.03
C SER A 139 -23.15 -8.83 13.15
N GLY A 140 -23.44 -8.21 12.00
CA GLY A 140 -24.43 -8.69 11.03
C GLY A 140 -23.88 -9.48 9.85
N TRP A 141 -22.56 -9.76 9.82
CA TRP A 141 -21.93 -10.38 8.66
C TRP A 141 -22.15 -11.88 8.68
N LYS A 142 -22.57 -12.43 7.54
CA LYS A 142 -22.59 -13.88 7.33
C LYS A 142 -21.18 -14.36 7.02
N LEU A 143 -20.54 -15.02 7.97
CA LEU A 143 -19.16 -15.49 7.84
C LEU A 143 -19.11 -16.87 7.19
N ARG A 144 -18.10 -17.11 6.35
CA ARG A 144 -17.79 -18.45 5.82
C ARG A 144 -17.21 -19.38 6.86
N GLN A 145 -16.49 -18.81 7.83
CA GLN A 145 -15.87 -19.54 8.92
C GLN A 145 -16.33 -18.94 10.25
N GLU A 146 -16.93 -19.75 11.11
CA GLU A 146 -17.35 -19.29 12.43
C GLU A 146 -16.14 -18.85 13.27
N GLY A 147 -16.28 -17.72 13.98
CA GLY A 147 -15.22 -17.14 14.79
C GLY A 147 -14.07 -16.49 14.01
N ARG A 148 -14.12 -16.45 12.66
CA ARG A 148 -13.08 -15.83 11.84
C ARG A 148 -13.66 -15.09 10.64
N VAL A 149 -13.44 -13.79 10.61
CA VAL A 149 -13.80 -12.95 9.45
C VAL A 149 -12.72 -13.11 8.37
N THR A 150 -13.05 -13.84 7.30
CA THR A 150 -12.10 -14.17 6.23
C THR A 150 -11.89 -13.02 5.24
N LEU A 151 -10.93 -13.18 4.32
CA LEU A 151 -10.73 -12.25 3.21
C LEU A 151 -12.00 -12.05 2.38
N PHE A 152 -12.65 -13.15 1.99
CA PHE A 152 -13.88 -13.06 1.21
C PHE A 152 -15.01 -12.38 1.99
N ASP A 153 -15.18 -12.72 3.27
CA ASP A 153 -16.21 -12.09 4.11
C ASP A 153 -16.00 -10.58 4.19
N THR A 154 -14.75 -10.15 4.35
CA THR A 154 -14.40 -8.73 4.39
C THR A 154 -14.68 -8.05 3.06
N VAL A 155 -14.21 -8.62 1.94
CA VAL A 155 -14.43 -8.06 0.59
C VAL A 155 -15.92 -7.92 0.28
N LEU A 156 -16.71 -8.95 0.60
CA LEU A 156 -18.16 -8.96 0.39
C LEU A 156 -18.86 -7.88 1.23
N ASN A 157 -18.68 -7.92 2.55
CA ASN A 157 -19.50 -7.13 3.47
C ASN A 157 -19.04 -5.67 3.57
N ALA A 158 -17.73 -5.40 3.47
CA ALA A 158 -17.21 -4.03 3.42
C ALA A 158 -17.43 -3.33 2.07
N ARG A 159 -17.95 -4.06 1.07
CA ARG A 159 -18.09 -3.61 -0.33
C ARG A 159 -16.77 -3.02 -0.87
N ALA A 160 -15.69 -3.77 -0.68
CA ALA A 160 -14.35 -3.34 -1.06
C ALA A 160 -14.29 -2.88 -2.54
N SER A 161 -13.74 -1.70 -2.77
CA SER A 161 -13.46 -1.14 -4.10
C SER A 161 -11.97 -1.19 -4.45
N VAL A 162 -11.12 -1.25 -3.42
CA VAL A 162 -9.66 -1.41 -3.53
C VAL A 162 -9.23 -2.61 -2.68
N ILE A 163 -8.43 -3.50 -3.26
CA ILE A 163 -7.78 -4.59 -2.53
C ILE A 163 -6.27 -4.56 -2.76
N ILE A 164 -5.52 -4.70 -1.67
CA ILE A 164 -4.06 -4.57 -1.64
C ILE A 164 -3.47 -5.81 -1.00
N GLY A 165 -2.75 -6.61 -1.78
CA GLY A 165 -2.06 -7.81 -1.33
C GLY A 165 -0.60 -7.53 -1.00
N VAL A 166 -0.23 -7.76 0.26
CA VAL A 166 1.14 -7.61 0.81
C VAL A 166 1.44 -8.74 1.82
N SER A 167 0.84 -9.90 1.59
CA SER A 167 0.82 -11.03 2.53
C SER A 167 1.94 -12.05 2.29
N GLY A 168 2.43 -12.12 1.04
CA GLY A 168 3.29 -13.20 0.56
C GLY A 168 2.59 -14.55 0.39
N VAL A 169 1.26 -14.60 0.53
CA VAL A 169 0.47 -15.82 0.38
C VAL A 169 0.03 -15.95 -1.07
N LYS A 170 0.66 -16.91 -1.76
CA LYS A 170 0.37 -17.22 -3.15
C LYS A 170 -1.11 -17.60 -3.35
N ASP A 171 -1.71 -17.12 -4.44
CA ASP A 171 -3.05 -17.50 -4.90
C ASP A 171 -4.18 -17.18 -3.87
N ALA A 172 -3.93 -16.26 -2.92
CA ALA A 172 -4.90 -15.84 -1.92
C ALA A 172 -6.11 -15.09 -2.53
N PHE A 173 -5.93 -14.39 -3.65
CA PHE A 173 -7.01 -13.70 -4.37
C PHE A 173 -7.62 -14.66 -5.39
N GLY A 174 -8.41 -15.62 -4.87
CA GLY A 174 -9.13 -16.59 -5.67
C GLY A 174 -10.22 -15.98 -6.56
N GLU A 175 -10.78 -16.81 -7.46
CA GLU A 175 -11.83 -16.39 -8.40
C GLU A 175 -13.05 -15.79 -7.68
N ASP A 176 -13.39 -16.29 -6.51
CA ASP A 176 -14.50 -15.80 -5.69
C ASP A 176 -14.26 -14.39 -5.15
N VAL A 177 -13.06 -14.13 -4.62
CA VAL A 177 -12.64 -12.80 -4.15
C VAL A 177 -12.62 -11.80 -5.31
N LEU A 178 -11.99 -12.17 -6.43
CA LEU A 178 -11.87 -11.30 -7.61
C LEU A 178 -13.24 -11.02 -8.25
N SER A 179 -14.09 -12.03 -8.36
CA SER A 179 -15.45 -11.87 -8.86
C SER A 179 -16.30 -11.01 -7.93
N GLN A 180 -16.08 -11.11 -6.61
CA GLN A 180 -16.78 -10.25 -5.65
C GLN A 180 -16.31 -8.79 -5.73
N MET A 181 -15.01 -8.53 -5.91
CA MET A 181 -14.49 -7.19 -6.21
C MET A 181 -15.19 -6.60 -7.45
N ALA A 182 -15.35 -7.40 -8.51
CA ALA A 182 -16.01 -6.98 -9.75
C ALA A 182 -17.53 -6.72 -9.61
N LYS A 183 -18.17 -7.25 -8.56
CA LYS A 183 -19.58 -6.98 -8.21
C LYS A 183 -19.74 -5.75 -7.32
N ASN A 184 -18.76 -5.47 -6.46
CA ASN A 184 -18.80 -4.36 -5.52
C ASN A 184 -18.64 -2.99 -6.20
N THR A 185 -17.90 -2.94 -7.30
CA THR A 185 -17.62 -1.69 -8.02
C THR A 185 -17.47 -1.92 -9.52
N ALA A 186 -17.76 -0.89 -10.31
CA ALA A 186 -17.68 -0.95 -11.77
C ALA A 186 -16.26 -1.15 -12.29
N ILE A 187 -15.24 -0.61 -11.59
CA ILE A 187 -13.82 -0.75 -11.94
C ILE A 187 -13.03 -0.95 -10.64
N PRO A 188 -12.89 -2.20 -10.13
CA PRO A 188 -12.06 -2.48 -8.96
C PRO A 188 -10.60 -2.12 -9.19
N ILE A 189 -9.95 -1.63 -8.13
CA ILE A 189 -8.50 -1.40 -8.08
C ILE A 189 -7.88 -2.58 -7.32
N ILE A 190 -7.01 -3.34 -7.98
CA ILE A 190 -6.43 -4.57 -7.44
C ILE A 190 -4.92 -4.47 -7.50
N LEU A 191 -4.28 -4.38 -6.33
CA LEU A 191 -2.83 -4.31 -6.19
C LEU A 191 -2.30 -5.63 -5.62
N ILE A 192 -1.43 -6.31 -6.36
CA ILE A 192 -0.78 -7.57 -5.95
C ILE A 192 0.72 -7.34 -5.74
N LEU A 193 1.08 -6.91 -4.53
CA LEU A 193 2.37 -6.29 -4.24
C LEU A 193 3.40 -7.26 -3.64
N SER A 194 3.01 -8.50 -3.37
CA SER A 194 3.93 -9.49 -2.82
C SER A 194 5.04 -9.89 -3.77
N ASN A 195 6.27 -9.88 -3.26
CA ASN A 195 7.48 -10.26 -3.98
C ASN A 195 8.07 -11.58 -3.46
N PRO A 196 8.74 -12.38 -4.32
CA PRO A 196 8.77 -12.29 -5.79
C PRO A 196 7.44 -12.81 -6.41
N THR A 197 7.32 -12.82 -7.75
CA THR A 197 6.14 -13.27 -8.52
C THR A 197 5.48 -14.56 -8.01
N LYS A 198 6.26 -15.56 -7.57
CA LYS A 198 5.74 -16.83 -7.01
C LYS A 198 4.99 -16.70 -5.67
N LYS A 199 5.02 -15.53 -5.04
CA LYS A 199 4.30 -15.18 -3.81
C LYS A 199 3.16 -14.18 -4.06
N SER A 200 2.93 -13.81 -5.32
CA SER A 200 1.84 -12.91 -5.69
C SER A 200 0.48 -13.49 -5.31
N GLU A 201 -0.42 -12.64 -4.82
CA GLU A 201 -1.76 -13.05 -4.36
C GLU A 201 -2.63 -13.63 -5.49
N CYS A 202 -2.38 -13.25 -6.74
CA CYS A 202 -2.89 -13.86 -7.96
C CYS A 202 -2.05 -13.38 -9.16
N THR A 203 -2.44 -13.72 -10.39
CA THR A 203 -1.87 -13.14 -11.62
C THR A 203 -2.77 -12.05 -12.22
N PRO A 204 -2.21 -11.10 -13.00
CA PRO A 204 -2.99 -10.14 -13.78
C PRO A 204 -4.05 -10.78 -14.70
N GLU A 205 -3.76 -11.94 -15.30
CA GLU A 205 -4.70 -12.65 -16.17
C GLU A 205 -5.92 -13.17 -15.40
N GLN A 206 -5.72 -13.68 -14.17
CA GLN A 206 -6.83 -14.10 -13.30
C GLN A 206 -7.72 -12.90 -12.95
N ILE A 207 -7.12 -11.75 -12.66
CA ILE A 207 -7.84 -10.50 -12.39
C ILE A 207 -8.68 -10.12 -13.61
N ILE A 208 -8.06 -10.01 -14.80
CA ILE A 208 -8.75 -9.61 -16.04
C ILE A 208 -9.91 -10.55 -16.36
N LYS A 209 -9.71 -11.86 -16.22
CA LYS A 209 -10.75 -12.86 -16.46
C LYS A 209 -11.95 -12.63 -15.53
N ALA A 210 -11.71 -12.50 -14.23
CA ALA A 210 -12.77 -12.34 -13.23
C ALA A 210 -13.50 -10.99 -13.34
N THR A 211 -12.80 -9.93 -13.72
CA THR A 211 -13.36 -8.58 -13.84
C THR A 211 -13.91 -8.28 -15.24
N LYS A 212 -13.73 -9.20 -16.20
CA LYS A 212 -14.01 -9.00 -17.63
C LYS A 212 -13.27 -7.78 -18.19
N GLY A 213 -12.02 -7.60 -17.75
CA GLY A 213 -11.14 -6.49 -18.15
C GLY A 213 -11.48 -5.12 -17.55
N ARG A 214 -12.52 -5.02 -16.71
CA ARG A 214 -12.89 -3.77 -16.02
C ARG A 214 -12.15 -3.66 -14.70
N CYS A 215 -10.86 -3.32 -14.72
CA CYS A 215 -10.06 -3.20 -13.50
C CYS A 215 -8.85 -2.30 -13.71
N MET A 216 -8.35 -1.74 -12.61
CA MET A 216 -7.04 -1.11 -12.53
C MET A 216 -6.11 -2.05 -11.76
N ILE A 217 -4.96 -2.39 -12.33
CA ILE A 217 -4.03 -3.38 -11.77
C ILE A 217 -2.66 -2.75 -11.57
N ALA A 218 -2.04 -3.02 -10.42
CA ALA A 218 -0.61 -2.83 -10.23
C ALA A 218 0.02 -4.03 -9.51
N THR A 219 1.28 -4.31 -9.80
CA THR A 219 2.01 -5.46 -9.27
C THR A 219 3.27 -5.03 -8.52
N GLY A 220 3.72 -5.78 -7.52
CA GLY A 220 4.99 -5.52 -6.84
C GLY A 220 6.19 -6.01 -7.67
N SER A 221 6.05 -7.21 -8.23
CA SER A 221 7.01 -7.83 -9.15
C SER A 221 6.63 -7.58 -10.61
N PRO A 222 7.58 -7.61 -11.56
CA PRO A 222 7.27 -7.48 -12.98
C PRO A 222 6.43 -8.67 -13.48
N PHE A 223 5.44 -8.36 -14.31
CA PHE A 223 4.65 -9.32 -15.07
C PHE A 223 4.72 -8.98 -16.57
N PRO A 224 4.57 -9.96 -17.47
CA PRO A 224 4.43 -9.68 -18.89
C PRO A 224 3.18 -8.82 -19.14
N PRO A 225 3.13 -8.09 -20.28
CA PRO A 225 1.90 -7.44 -20.71
C PRO A 225 0.73 -8.43 -20.83
N VAL A 226 -0.47 -7.92 -20.60
CA VAL A 226 -1.72 -8.69 -20.62
C VAL A 226 -2.61 -8.25 -21.77
N LYS A 227 -3.49 -9.14 -22.24
CA LYS A 227 -4.46 -8.80 -23.30
C LYS A 227 -5.81 -8.45 -22.69
N ILE A 228 -6.29 -7.23 -22.95
CA ILE A 228 -7.66 -6.80 -22.65
C ILE A 228 -8.33 -6.45 -23.97
N ASN A 229 -9.42 -7.15 -24.32
CA ASN A 229 -10.12 -6.98 -25.61
C ASN A 229 -9.19 -7.04 -26.84
N ASN A 230 -8.28 -8.02 -26.86
CA ASN A 230 -7.22 -8.19 -27.88
C ASN A 230 -6.18 -7.07 -27.97
N VAL A 231 -6.21 -6.07 -27.08
CA VAL A 231 -5.18 -5.04 -26.97
C VAL A 231 -4.19 -5.42 -25.87
N GLU A 232 -2.91 -5.40 -26.20
CA GLU A 232 -1.83 -5.64 -25.25
C GLU A 232 -1.65 -4.40 -24.36
N LYS A 233 -1.63 -4.62 -23.05
CA LYS A 233 -1.49 -3.58 -22.04
C LYS A 233 -0.39 -3.94 -21.06
N LYS A 234 0.50 -2.98 -20.80
CA LYS A 234 1.48 -3.10 -19.71
C LYS A 234 0.76 -3.04 -18.37
N VAL A 235 1.28 -3.76 -17.38
CA VAL A 235 0.83 -3.68 -15.99
C VAL A 235 1.82 -2.82 -15.22
N SER A 236 1.33 -1.79 -14.52
CA SER A 236 2.21 -0.91 -13.75
C SER A 236 2.85 -1.67 -12.58
N GLN A 237 4.15 -1.48 -12.40
CA GLN A 237 4.88 -2.04 -11.27
C GLN A 237 4.93 -1.04 -10.12
N CYS A 238 4.14 -1.30 -9.07
CA CYS A 238 4.10 -0.52 -7.84
C CYS A 238 5.32 -0.89 -6.97
N ASN A 239 6.44 -0.23 -7.25
CA ASN A 239 7.70 -0.47 -6.56
C ASN A 239 8.25 0.85 -5.98
N ASN A 240 8.73 0.79 -4.74
CA ASN A 240 9.30 1.91 -3.98
C ASN A 240 10.49 2.61 -4.67
N MET A 241 11.09 2.00 -5.70
CA MET A 241 12.09 2.66 -6.56
C MET A 241 11.64 3.98 -7.18
N TYR A 242 10.33 4.22 -7.34
CA TYR A 242 9.82 5.51 -7.80
C TYR A 242 9.82 6.60 -6.72
N ILE A 243 10.11 6.26 -5.46
CA ILE A 243 9.98 7.17 -4.32
C ILE A 243 11.34 7.43 -3.66
N PHE A 244 12.01 6.38 -3.17
CA PHE A 244 13.20 6.58 -2.32
C PHE A 244 14.34 7.33 -3.00
N PRO A 245 14.60 7.24 -4.34
CA PRO A 245 15.64 8.05 -4.96
C PRO A 245 15.34 9.54 -4.91
N GLY A 246 14.11 9.93 -5.24
CA GLY A 246 13.67 11.33 -5.23
C GLY A 246 13.61 11.91 -3.82
N VAL A 247 13.04 11.16 -2.86
CA VAL A 247 13.01 11.55 -1.45
C VAL A 247 14.43 11.67 -0.88
N GLY A 248 15.29 10.70 -1.18
CA GLY A 248 16.68 10.68 -0.73
C GLY A 248 17.50 11.84 -1.30
N LEU A 249 17.40 12.09 -2.61
CA LEU A 249 18.05 13.23 -3.25
C LEU A 249 17.55 14.55 -2.65
N GLY A 250 16.23 14.73 -2.53
CA GLY A 250 15.61 15.92 -1.94
C GLY A 250 16.08 16.17 -0.50
N ALA A 251 16.19 15.12 0.31
CA ALA A 251 16.70 15.20 1.67
C ALA A 251 18.17 15.61 1.74
N ILE A 252 19.01 15.05 0.87
CA ILE A 252 20.46 15.34 0.82
C ILE A 252 20.69 16.79 0.38
N ILE A 253 20.06 17.24 -0.71
CA ILE A 253 20.29 18.59 -1.25
C ILE A 253 19.73 19.69 -0.33
N SER A 254 18.61 19.42 0.34
CA SER A 254 18.02 20.37 1.30
C SER A 254 18.71 20.35 2.66
N MET A 255 19.62 19.40 2.89
CA MET A 255 20.23 19.12 4.19
C MET A 255 19.17 19.00 5.30
N THR A 256 18.03 18.37 4.99
CA THR A 256 16.95 18.26 5.97
C THR A 256 17.42 17.49 7.20
N SER A 257 17.05 17.99 8.38
CA SER A 257 17.35 17.33 9.64
C SER A 257 16.45 16.12 9.91
N LYS A 258 15.32 16.02 9.19
CA LYS A 258 14.27 15.02 9.41
C LYS A 258 13.51 14.70 8.12
N ILE A 259 13.13 13.43 7.98
CA ILE A 259 12.16 12.99 6.98
C ILE A 259 10.78 12.92 7.63
N THR A 260 9.80 13.62 7.06
CA THR A 260 8.43 13.65 7.59
C THR A 260 7.49 12.80 6.74
N ASN A 261 6.30 12.49 7.25
CA ASN A 261 5.30 11.75 6.48
C ASN A 261 4.81 12.59 5.29
N GLU A 262 4.72 13.91 5.47
CA GLU A 262 4.27 14.87 4.46
C GLU A 262 5.21 14.89 3.26
N MET A 263 6.52 14.65 3.45
CA MET A 263 7.47 14.50 2.34
C MET A 263 7.13 13.29 1.47
N PHE A 264 6.71 12.17 2.07
CA PHE A 264 6.27 10.98 1.32
C PHE A 264 4.92 11.18 0.63
N ILE A 265 4.00 11.93 1.24
CA ILE A 265 2.73 12.32 0.60
C ILE A 265 2.99 13.23 -0.59
N ALA A 266 3.87 14.23 -0.44
CA ALA A 266 4.29 15.10 -1.53
C ALA A 266 4.95 14.30 -2.67
N ALA A 267 5.83 13.35 -2.35
CA ALA A 267 6.44 12.47 -3.34
C ALA A 267 5.39 11.59 -4.07
N ALA A 268 4.43 11.03 -3.34
CA ALA A 268 3.35 10.23 -3.93
C ALA A 268 2.49 11.06 -4.89
N LYS A 269 2.14 12.30 -4.52
CA LYS A 269 1.38 13.23 -5.37
C LYS A 269 2.18 13.68 -6.59
N ALA A 270 3.46 13.99 -6.41
CA ALA A 270 4.35 14.33 -7.52
C ALA A 270 4.42 13.19 -8.53
N LEU A 271 4.63 11.95 -8.07
CA LEU A 271 4.64 10.76 -8.91
C LEU A 271 3.31 10.54 -9.65
N ALA A 272 2.18 10.65 -8.95
CA ALA A 272 0.85 10.52 -9.57
C ALA A 272 0.58 11.61 -10.62
N SER A 273 1.07 12.84 -10.41
CA SER A 273 0.87 13.95 -11.34
C SER A 273 1.57 13.78 -12.69
N LEU A 274 2.54 12.86 -12.78
CA LEU A 274 3.22 12.51 -14.03
C LEU A 274 2.38 11.58 -14.92
N VAL A 275 1.26 11.05 -14.41
CA VAL A 275 0.35 10.18 -15.15
C VAL A 275 -0.85 11.00 -15.60
N SER A 276 -1.08 11.06 -16.92
CA SER A 276 -2.24 11.77 -17.47
C SER A 276 -3.55 11.06 -17.09
N SER A 277 -4.66 11.79 -17.06
CA SER A 277 -5.98 11.18 -16.85
C SER A 277 -6.32 10.14 -17.92
N GLN A 278 -5.87 10.38 -19.16
CA GLN A 278 -6.04 9.47 -20.28
C GLN A 278 -5.27 8.15 -20.03
N ASP A 279 -4.00 8.22 -19.67
CA ASP A 279 -3.19 7.02 -19.38
C ASP A 279 -3.75 6.25 -18.18
N ALA A 280 -4.11 6.97 -17.11
CA ALA A 280 -4.73 6.40 -15.93
C ALA A 280 -6.05 5.68 -16.25
N SER A 281 -6.92 6.29 -17.06
CA SER A 281 -8.18 5.67 -17.50
C SER A 281 -7.98 4.38 -18.31
N GLN A 282 -6.79 4.21 -18.90
CA GLN A 282 -6.42 3.01 -19.64
C GLN A 282 -5.71 1.94 -18.78
N GLY A 283 -5.43 2.24 -17.51
CA GLY A 283 -4.79 1.33 -16.57
C GLY A 283 -3.27 1.51 -16.42
N LEU A 284 -2.69 2.56 -16.99
CA LEU A 284 -1.30 2.95 -16.73
C LEU A 284 -1.29 3.86 -15.49
N LEU A 285 -0.83 3.34 -14.36
CA LEU A 285 -0.95 4.00 -13.06
C LEU A 285 0.34 4.65 -12.57
N LEU A 286 1.45 4.40 -13.28
CA LEU A 286 2.78 4.94 -13.01
C LEU A 286 3.47 5.25 -14.35
N PRO A 287 4.45 6.17 -14.36
CA PRO A 287 5.33 6.40 -15.50
C PRO A 287 6.05 5.13 -15.96
N ASP A 288 6.56 5.13 -17.20
CA ASP A 288 7.39 4.02 -17.67
C ASP A 288 8.71 3.98 -16.88
N ILE A 289 9.13 2.78 -16.48
CA ILE A 289 10.37 2.56 -15.71
C ILE A 289 11.61 3.06 -16.44
N LYS A 290 11.58 3.15 -17.77
CA LYS A 290 12.67 3.74 -18.56
C LYS A 290 12.88 5.23 -18.27
N GLU A 291 11.83 5.92 -17.83
CA GLU A 291 11.85 7.33 -17.49
C GLU A 291 12.12 7.59 -16.00
N ILE A 292 12.38 6.56 -15.19
CA ILE A 292 12.52 6.66 -13.73
C ILE A 292 13.56 7.67 -13.23
N ARG A 293 14.56 8.02 -14.06
CA ARG A 293 15.54 9.07 -13.70
C ARG A 293 14.99 10.49 -13.83
N LYS A 294 13.95 10.69 -14.65
CA LYS A 294 13.27 11.98 -14.82
C LYS A 294 12.16 12.18 -13.80
N VAL A 295 11.62 11.07 -13.28
CA VAL A 295 10.69 11.03 -12.14
C VAL A 295 11.42 11.48 -10.89
#